data_AF-A0A3D2MH64-F1
#
_entry.id   AF-A0A3D2MH64-F1
#
_cell.length_a   1.000
_cell.length_b   1.000
_cell.length_c   1.000
_cell.angle_alpha   90.00
_cell.angle_beta   90.00
_cell.angle_gamma   90.00
#
_symmetry.space_group_name_H-M   'P 1'
#
loop_
_entity.id
_entity.type
_entity.pdbx_description
1 polymer ?
#
loop_
_entity_poly.entity_id
_entity_poly.type
_entity_poly.pdbx_seq_one_letter_code
_entity_poly.pdbx_strand_id
1 'polypeptide(L)'
;MVMASTVLQRQHRREKVLPSEDYVPKAMPHRLGTFAMTMTFLMVMFFINNPVATVGAGVAAFTYWIIGALAFFLPCIIATAQLGTTFPHEGSLYNWTQKALGSFWSFFVGVSFWVAGILGMVGSAGIAVTFLQGLNSTWLAEARLQGVFIVFILILSAILSLQRFRMLQFLVNMTTLLMLFV
;
A
#
# COMPACT_ATOMS: atom_id res chain seq x y z
N MET A 1 -13.36 -46.20 -16.05
CA MET A 1 -12.53 -45.60 -14.98
C MET A 1 -11.75 -44.35 -15.45
N VAL A 2 -11.24 -44.30 -16.69
CA VAL A 2 -10.54 -43.13 -17.29
C VAL A 2 -11.44 -41.88 -17.47
N MET A 3 -12.74 -42.07 -17.72
CA MET A 3 -13.65 -40.93 -17.94
C MET A 3 -13.95 -40.16 -16.63
N ALA A 4 -13.97 -40.84 -15.48
CA ALA A 4 -14.16 -40.21 -14.17
C ALA A 4 -12.92 -39.40 -13.74
N SER A 5 -11.71 -39.88 -14.02
CA SER A 5 -10.48 -39.12 -13.77
C SER A 5 -10.36 -37.91 -14.69
N THR A 6 -10.86 -37.99 -15.93
CA THR A 6 -10.87 -36.85 -16.87
C THR A 6 -11.90 -35.78 -16.46
N VAL A 7 -13.04 -36.17 -15.89
CA VAL A 7 -14.06 -35.25 -15.36
C VAL A 7 -13.60 -34.62 -14.03
N LEU A 8 -12.96 -35.38 -13.14
CA LEU A 8 -12.34 -34.84 -11.92
C LEU A 8 -11.15 -33.92 -12.23
N GLN A 9 -10.34 -34.23 -13.25
CA GLN A 9 -9.29 -33.32 -13.74
C GLN A 9 -9.86 -32.06 -14.40
N ARG A 10 -11.00 -32.15 -15.09
CA ARG A 10 -11.71 -30.97 -15.63
C ARG A 10 -12.37 -30.13 -14.54
N GLN A 11 -12.79 -30.72 -13.42
CA GLN A 11 -13.30 -29.99 -12.26
C GLN A 11 -12.19 -29.33 -11.43
N HIS A 12 -11.01 -29.94 -11.32
CA HIS A 12 -9.83 -29.30 -10.72
C HIS A 12 -9.20 -28.21 -11.60
N ARG A 13 -9.50 -28.18 -12.90
CA ARG A 13 -8.99 -27.21 -13.88
C ARG A 13 -10.08 -26.26 -14.39
N ARG A 14 -10.95 -25.81 -13.50
CA ARG A 14 -11.60 -24.50 -13.66
C ARG A 14 -11.26 -23.73 -12.41
N GLU A 15 -10.13 -23.03 -12.42
CA GLU A 15 -10.03 -21.84 -11.59
C GLU A 15 -11.31 -21.05 -11.85
N LYS A 16 -12.17 -20.90 -10.83
CA LYS A 16 -13.36 -20.07 -10.96
C LYS A 16 -12.84 -18.68 -11.23
N VAL A 17 -12.84 -18.28 -12.51
CA VAL A 17 -12.51 -16.93 -12.94
C VAL A 17 -13.38 -16.01 -12.12
N LEU A 18 -12.75 -15.15 -11.34
CA LEU A 18 -13.49 -14.27 -10.44
C LEU A 18 -14.20 -13.22 -11.30
N PRO A 19 -15.41 -12.78 -10.90
CA PRO A 19 -16.06 -11.67 -11.59
C PRO A 19 -15.17 -10.42 -11.69
N SER A 20 -14.29 -10.20 -10.71
CA SER A 20 -13.30 -9.12 -10.72
C SER A 20 -12.24 -9.28 -11.81
N GLU A 21 -11.86 -10.51 -12.17
CA GLU A 21 -10.88 -10.78 -13.22
C GLU A 21 -11.45 -10.48 -14.62
N ASP A 22 -12.75 -10.71 -14.82
CA ASP A 22 -13.42 -10.48 -16.12
C ASP A 22 -13.99 -9.07 -16.27
N TYR A 23 -14.47 -8.45 -15.18
CA TYR A 23 -15.12 -7.14 -15.24
C TYR A 23 -14.13 -5.98 -15.32
N VAL A 24 -13.05 -6.01 -14.54
CA VAL A 24 -12.13 -4.86 -14.42
C VAL A 24 -11.50 -4.46 -15.76
N PRO A 25 -10.99 -5.38 -16.59
CA PRO A 25 -10.42 -5.02 -17.89
C PRO A 25 -11.44 -4.37 -18.85
N LYS A 26 -12.74 -4.67 -18.69
CA LYS A 26 -13.83 -4.12 -19.50
C LYS A 26 -14.28 -2.75 -19.01
N ALA A 27 -14.25 -2.53 -17.71
CA ALA A 27 -14.77 -1.32 -17.07
C ALA A 27 -13.71 -0.24 -16.84
N MET A 28 -12.43 -0.61 -16.67
CA MET A 28 -11.38 0.32 -16.27
C MET A 28 -10.59 0.83 -17.49
N PRO A 29 -10.70 2.11 -17.86
CA PRO A 29 -9.88 2.67 -18.93
C PRO A 29 -8.42 2.76 -18.47
N HIS A 30 -7.48 2.33 -19.30
CA HIS A 30 -6.05 2.42 -19.03
C HIS A 30 -5.57 3.88 -19.10
N ARG A 31 -5.74 4.61 -17.99
CA ARG A 31 -5.41 6.04 -17.87
C ARG A 31 -4.07 6.30 -17.17
N LEU A 32 -3.42 5.26 -16.65
CA LEU A 32 -2.10 5.34 -16.01
C LEU A 32 -1.01 4.98 -17.02
N GLY A 33 -0.21 5.96 -17.41
CA GLY A 33 1.03 5.68 -18.14
C GLY A 33 2.06 5.02 -17.22
N THR A 34 2.96 4.23 -17.80
CA THR A 34 4.03 3.53 -17.08
C THR A 34 4.86 4.47 -16.20
N PHE A 35 5.14 5.69 -16.68
CA PHE A 35 5.87 6.69 -15.90
C PHE A 35 5.15 7.08 -14.61
N ALA A 36 3.84 7.35 -14.67
CA ALA A 36 3.05 7.70 -13.49
C ALA A 36 2.94 6.53 -12.50
N MET A 37 2.86 5.29 -13.01
CA MET A 37 2.94 4.08 -12.20
C MET A 37 4.28 3.97 -11.48
N THR A 38 5.40 4.16 -12.18
CA THR A 38 6.74 4.11 -11.60
C THR A 38 6.93 5.20 -10.55
N MET A 39 6.52 6.45 -10.82
CA MET A 39 6.60 7.54 -9.84
C MET A 39 5.79 7.23 -8.57
N THR A 40 4.56 6.73 -8.73
CA THR A 40 3.72 6.32 -7.59
C THR A 40 4.37 5.17 -6.80
N PHE A 41 4.96 4.20 -7.48
CA PHE A 41 5.67 3.09 -6.83
C PHE A 41 6.89 3.60 -6.03
N LEU A 42 7.72 4.45 -6.65
CA LEU A 42 8.88 5.05 -5.98
C LEU A 42 8.47 5.90 -4.79
N MET A 43 7.39 6.68 -4.92
CA MET A 43 6.84 7.48 -3.83
C MET A 43 6.51 6.61 -2.61
N VAL A 44 5.81 5.49 -2.81
CA VAL A 44 5.43 4.58 -1.72
C VAL A 44 6.66 3.87 -1.14
N MET A 45 7.63 3.49 -1.98
CA MET A 45 8.82 2.77 -1.55
C MET A 45 9.80 3.65 -0.77
N PHE A 46 9.98 4.90 -1.19
CA PHE A 46 10.81 5.90 -0.53
C PHE A 46 10.00 6.80 0.41
N PHE A 47 8.77 6.41 0.74
CA PHE A 47 7.97 7.13 1.71
C PHE A 47 8.68 7.10 3.06
N ILE A 48 9.39 8.18 3.39
CA ILE A 48 10.10 8.33 4.65
C ILE A 48 9.05 8.39 5.76
N ASN A 49 8.94 7.27 6.47
CA ASN A 49 8.46 7.25 7.83
C ASN A 49 9.69 7.41 8.73
N ASN A 50 9.67 8.38 9.64
CA ASN A 50 10.65 8.45 10.73
C ASN A 50 9.96 7.90 11.98
N PRO A 51 10.11 6.60 12.31
CA PRO A 51 9.60 6.12 13.57
C PRO A 51 10.47 6.77 14.65
N VAL A 52 9.85 7.57 15.52
CA VAL A 52 10.51 8.11 16.73
C VAL A 52 11.19 6.99 17.52
N ALA A 53 10.66 5.77 17.44
CA ALA A 53 11.25 4.55 18.01
C ALA A 53 12.66 4.22 17.48
N THR A 54 12.98 4.57 16.23
CA THR A 54 14.29 4.30 15.63
C THR A 54 15.36 5.20 16.22
N VAL A 55 15.02 6.46 16.53
CA VAL A 55 15.91 7.40 17.23
C VAL A 55 16.24 6.88 18.63
N GLY A 56 15.24 6.34 19.34
CA GLY A 56 15.44 5.75 20.67
C GLY A 56 16.30 4.48 20.69
N ALA A 57 16.33 3.71 19.60
CA ALA A 57 17.11 2.47 19.50
C ALA A 57 18.61 2.69 19.20
N GLY A 58 19.00 3.90 18.74
CA GLY A 58 20.39 4.22 18.40
C GLY A 58 20.98 3.27 17.36
N VAL A 59 22.23 2.86 17.53
CA VAL A 59 22.94 1.99 16.57
C VAL A 59 22.28 0.62 16.40
N ALA A 60 21.55 0.13 17.41
CA ALA A 60 20.84 -1.15 17.33
C ALA A 60 19.73 -1.14 16.26
N ALA A 61 19.22 0.03 15.88
CA ALA A 61 18.26 0.18 14.78
C ALA A 61 18.77 -0.44 13.48
N PHE A 62 20.05 -0.27 13.16
CA PHE A 62 20.66 -0.83 11.95
C PHE A 62 20.62 -2.36 11.96
N THR A 63 20.88 -2.98 13.11
CA THR A 63 20.76 -4.43 13.28
C THR A 63 19.34 -4.90 13.02
N TYR A 64 18.34 -4.23 13.61
CA TYR A 64 16.93 -4.56 13.37
C TYR A 64 16.49 -4.34 11.93
N TRP A 65 17.00 -3.32 11.25
CA TRP A 65 16.74 -3.10 9.83
C TRP A 65 17.32 -4.20 8.95
N ILE A 66 18.55 -4.64 9.21
CA ILE A 66 19.16 -5.76 8.47
C ILE A 66 18.34 -7.03 8.69
N ILE A 67 17.97 -7.33 9.94
CA ILE A 67 17.15 -8.50 10.27
C ILE A 67 15.79 -8.39 9.57
N GLY A 68 15.11 -7.25 9.65
CA GLY A 68 13.83 -7.03 8.97
C GLY A 68 13.93 -7.14 7.45
N ALA A 69 15.01 -6.64 6.87
CA ALA A 69 15.26 -6.74 5.43
C ALA A 69 15.41 -8.20 4.99
N LEU A 70 16.20 -8.99 5.71
CA LEU A 70 16.49 -10.37 5.34
C LEU A 70 15.37 -11.35 5.71
N ALA A 71 14.77 -11.20 6.89
CA ALA A 71 13.79 -12.15 7.42
C ALA A 71 12.35 -11.86 6.97
N PHE A 72 12.04 -10.61 6.58
CA PHE A 72 10.68 -10.20 6.22
C PHE A 72 10.60 -9.64 4.82
N PHE A 73 11.34 -8.56 4.52
CA PHE A 73 11.21 -7.85 3.24
C PHE A 73 11.61 -8.71 2.03
N LEU A 74 12.77 -9.37 2.09
CA LEU A 74 13.27 -10.18 0.98
C LEU A 74 12.34 -11.39 0.67
N PRO A 75 11.90 -12.19 1.65
CA PRO A 75 10.88 -13.23 1.41
C PRO A 75 9.58 -12.67 0.83
N CYS A 76 9.09 -11.53 1.33
CA CYS A 76 7.87 -10.91 0.83
C CYS A 76 7.99 -10.46 -0.63
N ILE A 77 9.14 -9.90 -1.04
CA ILE A 77 9.37 -9.53 -2.44
C ILE A 77 9.34 -10.76 -3.33
N ILE A 78 10.03 -11.83 -2.96
CA ILE A 78 10.10 -13.06 -3.76
C ILE A 78 8.69 -13.65 -3.93
N ALA A 79 7.94 -13.77 -2.84
CA ALA A 79 6.57 -14.28 -2.88
C ALA A 79 5.65 -13.40 -3.74
N THR A 80 5.74 -12.08 -3.59
CA THR A 80 4.95 -11.11 -4.36
C THR A 80 5.29 -11.15 -5.85
N ALA A 81 6.57 -11.26 -6.20
CA ALA A 81 7.01 -11.38 -7.58
C ALA A 81 6.48 -12.67 -8.24
N GLN A 82 6.58 -13.81 -7.54
CA GLN A 82 6.08 -15.09 -8.03
C GLN A 82 4.55 -15.08 -8.21
N LEU A 83 3.81 -14.55 -7.24
CA LEU A 83 2.35 -14.44 -7.32
C LEU A 83 1.91 -13.46 -8.41
N GLY A 84 2.62 -12.36 -8.58
CA GLY A 84 2.37 -11.37 -9.63
C GLY A 84 2.50 -11.95 -11.04
N THR A 85 3.45 -12.86 -11.27
CA THR A 85 3.57 -13.57 -12.56
C THR A 85 2.60 -14.73 -12.70
N THR A 86 2.23 -15.39 -11.60
CA THR A 86 1.36 -16.58 -11.62
C THR A 86 -0.11 -16.20 -11.83
N PHE A 87 -0.55 -15.09 -11.24
CA PHE A 87 -1.93 -14.61 -11.32
C PHE A 87 -1.95 -13.14 -11.75
N PRO A 88 -1.72 -12.84 -13.04
CA PRO A 88 -1.55 -11.49 -13.57
C PRO A 88 -2.88 -10.73 -13.75
N HIS A 89 -3.83 -10.94 -12.84
CA HIS A 89 -5.13 -10.29 -12.88
C HIS A 89 -5.21 -9.17 -11.83
N GLU A 90 -6.07 -8.20 -12.12
CA GLU A 90 -6.37 -7.07 -11.25
C GLU A 90 -6.90 -7.54 -9.87
N GLY A 91 -6.46 -6.85 -8.81
CA GLY A 91 -6.84 -7.16 -7.43
C GLY A 91 -5.73 -7.76 -6.55
N SER A 92 -4.54 -8.04 -7.10
CA SER A 92 -3.31 -8.40 -6.37
C SER A 92 -3.57 -9.33 -5.16
N LEU A 93 -3.24 -8.90 -3.94
CA LEU A 93 -3.37 -9.67 -2.69
C LEU A 93 -4.76 -10.29 -2.51
N TYR A 94 -5.84 -9.60 -2.86
CA TYR A 94 -7.19 -10.16 -2.79
C TYR A 94 -7.33 -11.35 -3.73
N ASN A 95 -6.89 -11.22 -4.99
CA ASN A 95 -6.98 -12.30 -5.95
C ASN A 95 -6.08 -13.49 -5.59
N TRP A 96 -4.84 -13.21 -5.17
CA TRP A 96 -3.88 -14.25 -4.82
C TRP A 96 -4.36 -15.08 -3.62
N THR A 97 -4.89 -14.41 -2.59
CA THR A 97 -5.42 -15.06 -1.40
C THR A 97 -6.74 -15.78 -1.68
N GLN A 98 -7.57 -15.26 -2.59
CA GLN A 98 -8.77 -15.97 -3.04
C GLN A 98 -8.42 -17.30 -3.70
N LYS A 99 -7.40 -17.32 -4.55
CA LYS A 99 -6.94 -18.54 -5.23
C LYS A 99 -6.21 -19.50 -4.30
N ALA A 100 -5.45 -19.00 -3.33
CA ALA A 100 -4.65 -19.82 -2.42
C ALA A 100 -5.44 -20.34 -1.20
N LEU A 101 -6.28 -19.50 -0.60
CA LEU A 101 -6.90 -19.73 0.71
C LEU A 101 -8.44 -19.63 0.69
N GLY A 102 -9.02 -19.06 -0.36
CA GLY A 102 -10.48 -18.94 -0.54
C GLY A 102 -11.09 -17.65 0.00
N SER A 103 -12.43 -17.59 -0.05
CA SER A 103 -13.22 -16.35 0.11
C SER A 103 -13.11 -15.65 1.45
N PHE A 104 -12.98 -16.39 2.54
CA PHE A 104 -12.90 -15.78 3.87
C PHE A 104 -11.57 -15.03 4.04
N TRP A 105 -10.47 -15.69 3.67
CA TRP A 105 -9.12 -15.14 3.82
C TRP A 105 -8.85 -13.98 2.86
N SER A 106 -9.42 -14.00 1.66
CA SER A 106 -9.31 -12.86 0.75
C SER A 106 -10.04 -11.63 1.24
N PHE A 107 -11.24 -11.80 1.80
CA PHE A 107 -11.97 -10.73 2.47
C PHE A 107 -11.16 -10.19 3.67
N PHE A 108 -10.65 -11.09 4.51
CA PHE A 108 -9.86 -10.72 5.68
C PHE A 108 -8.63 -9.91 5.30
N VAL A 109 -7.86 -10.34 4.29
CA VAL A 109 -6.68 -9.60 3.80
C VAL A 109 -7.05 -8.23 3.26
N GLY A 110 -8.18 -8.10 2.55
CA GLY A 110 -8.70 -6.81 2.11
C GLY A 110 -9.01 -5.86 3.28
N VAL A 111 -9.65 -6.37 4.34
CA VAL A 111 -9.93 -5.58 5.55
C VAL A 111 -8.64 -5.21 6.29
N SER A 112 -7.71 -6.15 6.44
CA SER A 112 -6.41 -5.89 7.08
C SER A 112 -5.63 -4.81 6.35
N PHE A 113 -5.60 -4.84 5.02
CA PHE A 113 -4.96 -3.80 4.20
C PHE A 113 -5.62 -2.43 4.42
N TRP A 114 -6.95 -2.38 4.48
CA TRP A 114 -7.68 -1.14 4.69
C TRP A 114 -7.43 -0.53 6.08
N VAL A 115 -7.47 -1.35 7.15
CA VAL A 115 -7.18 -0.88 8.52
C VAL A 115 -5.75 -0.37 8.64
N ALA A 116 -4.77 -1.09 8.09
CA ALA A 116 -3.38 -0.64 8.06
C ALA A 116 -3.23 0.68 7.28
N GLY A 117 -3.96 0.83 6.17
CA GLY A 117 -4.00 2.07 5.39
C GLY A 117 -4.47 3.26 6.21
N ILE A 118 -5.53 3.13 7.01
CA ILE A 118 -6.03 4.20 7.90
C ILE A 118 -4.98 4.59 8.93
N LEU A 119 -4.36 3.61 9.59
CA LEU A 119 -3.31 3.87 10.57
C LEU A 119 -2.11 4.56 9.91
N GLY A 120 -1.75 4.17 8.69
CA GLY A 120 -0.73 4.84 7.89
C GLY A 120 -1.07 6.29 7.58
N MET A 121 -2.30 6.58 7.17
CA MET A 121 -2.77 7.95 6.91
C MET A 121 -2.71 8.83 8.16
N VAL A 122 -3.22 8.35 9.29
CA VAL A 122 -3.16 9.08 10.57
C VAL A 122 -1.70 9.30 11.00
N GLY A 123 -0.87 8.26 10.90
CA GLY A 123 0.56 8.34 11.22
C GLY A 123 1.29 9.37 10.34
N SER A 124 0.99 9.41 9.05
CA SER A 124 1.57 10.39 8.12
C SER A 124 1.15 11.84 8.44
N ALA A 125 -0.10 12.07 8.84
CA ALA A 125 -0.55 13.38 9.31
C ALA A 125 0.15 13.77 10.64
N GLY A 126 0.46 12.79 11.49
CA GLY A 126 1.27 12.99 12.69
C GLY A 126 2.69 13.49 12.39
N ILE A 127 3.30 13.05 11.28
CA ILE A 127 4.63 13.55 10.86
C ILE A 127 4.60 15.07 10.62
N ALA A 128 3.50 15.61 10.08
CA ALA A 128 3.37 17.06 9.89
C ALA A 128 3.35 17.83 11.22
N VAL A 129 2.75 17.26 12.28
CA VAL A 129 2.82 17.81 13.64
C VAL A 129 4.26 17.82 14.14
N THR A 130 4.96 16.69 14.03
CA THR A 130 6.36 16.57 14.44
C THR A 130 7.27 17.54 13.69
N PHE A 131 7.03 17.74 12.39
CA PHE A 131 7.76 18.70 11.57
C PHE A 131 7.58 20.14 12.08
N LEU A 132 6.33 20.55 12.36
CA LEU A 132 6.04 21.88 12.92
C LEU A 132 6.68 22.07 14.30
N GLN A 133 6.67 21.04 15.14
CA GLN A 133 7.32 21.05 16.45
C GLN A 133 8.85 21.09 16.36
N GLY A 134 9.42 20.52 15.30
CA GLY A 134 10.85 20.62 15.00
C GLY A 134 11.28 22.04 14.65
N LEU A 135 10.38 22.85 14.05
CA LEU A 135 10.61 24.28 13.80
C LEU A 135 10.40 25.13 15.06
N ASN A 136 9.35 24.83 15.84
CA ASN A 136 9.07 25.48 17.10
C ASN A 136 8.37 24.52 18.07
N SER A 137 9.06 24.17 19.16
CA SER A 137 8.58 23.19 20.14
C SER A 137 7.31 23.59 20.88
N THR A 138 6.92 24.88 20.85
CA THR A 138 5.70 25.37 21.49
C THR A 138 4.45 25.23 20.61
N TRP A 139 4.63 25.03 19.30
CA TRP A 139 3.50 24.85 18.39
C TRP A 139 2.85 23.48 18.57
N LEU A 140 1.52 23.45 18.62
CA LEU A 140 0.75 22.21 18.80
C LEU A 140 1.21 21.40 20.04
N ALA A 141 1.68 22.05 21.10
CA ALA A 141 2.17 21.36 22.30
C ALA A 141 1.06 20.56 23.01
N GLU A 142 -0.18 21.01 22.89
CA GLU A 142 -1.34 20.34 23.48
C GLU A 142 -1.88 19.21 22.59
N ALA A 143 -2.08 18.02 23.17
CA ALA A 143 -2.60 16.84 22.46
C ALA A 143 -3.95 17.07 21.77
N ARG A 144 -4.82 17.91 22.34
CA ARG A 144 -6.10 18.29 21.71
C ARG A 144 -5.90 19.04 20.39
N LEU A 145 -4.94 19.98 20.37
CA LEU A 145 -4.62 20.74 19.15
C LEU A 145 -3.96 19.87 18.08
N GLN A 146 -3.12 18.92 18.49
CA GLN A 146 -2.54 17.92 17.58
C GLN A 146 -3.64 17.10 16.90
N GLY A 147 -4.62 16.61 17.67
CA GLY A 147 -5.75 15.85 17.15
C GLY A 147 -6.58 16.64 16.14
N VAL A 148 -6.92 17.90 16.45
CA VAL A 148 -7.65 18.78 15.52
C VAL A 148 -6.86 19.02 14.24
N PHE A 149 -5.56 19.26 14.35
CA PHE A 149 -4.69 19.49 13.20
C PHE A 149 -4.56 18.25 12.31
N ILE A 150 -4.43 17.07 12.91
CA ILE A 150 -4.44 15.79 12.18
C ILE A 150 -5.76 15.60 11.43
N VAL A 151 -6.90 15.83 12.09
CA VAL A 151 -8.22 15.74 11.44
C VAL A 151 -8.32 16.73 10.28
N PHE A 152 -7.84 17.95 10.45
CA PHE A 152 -7.79 18.95 9.38
C PHE A 152 -6.97 18.46 8.16
N ILE A 153 -5.78 17.90 8.38
CA ILE A 153 -4.95 17.32 7.30
C ILE A 153 -5.68 16.19 6.59
N LEU A 154 -6.35 15.31 7.33
CA LEU A 154 -7.09 14.18 6.75
C LEU A 154 -8.28 14.64 5.90
N ILE A 155 -9.02 15.65 6.36
CA ILE A 155 -10.12 16.26 5.58
C ILE A 155 -9.58 16.91 4.31
N LEU A 156 -8.48 17.67 4.42
CA LEU A 156 -7.82 18.29 3.27
C LEU A 156 -7.35 17.23 2.27
N SER A 157 -6.77 16.13 2.74
CA SER A 157 -6.34 15.00 1.92
C SER A 157 -7.51 14.30 1.23
N ALA A 158 -8.65 14.16 1.92
CA ALA A 158 -9.88 13.63 1.35
C ALA A 158 -10.42 14.54 0.23
N ILE A 159 -10.43 15.87 0.45
CA ILE A 159 -10.85 16.85 -0.57
C ILE A 159 -9.93 16.81 -1.79
N LEU A 160 -8.60 16.71 -1.58
CA LEU A 160 -7.63 16.56 -2.67
C LEU A 160 -7.86 15.25 -3.44
N SER A 161 -8.20 14.17 -2.74
CA SER A 161 -8.49 12.86 -3.36
C SER A 161 -9.75 12.88 -4.25
N LEU A 162 -10.66 13.82 -4.03
CA LEU A 162 -11.85 14.04 -4.88
C LEU A 162 -11.54 14.89 -6.13
N GLN A 163 -10.35 15.50 -6.22
CA GLN A 163 -9.98 16.31 -7.38
C GLN A 163 -9.72 15.47 -8.62
N ARG A 164 -9.65 16.13 -9.77
CA ARG A 164 -9.37 15.47 -11.05
C ARG A 164 -8.06 14.70 -10.96
N PHE A 165 -8.08 13.47 -11.49
CA PHE A 165 -6.97 12.54 -11.45
C PHE A 165 -5.62 13.10 -11.93
N ARG A 166 -5.65 14.02 -12.92
CA ARG A 166 -4.45 14.71 -13.42
C ARG A 166 -3.75 15.55 -12.33
N MET A 167 -4.52 16.19 -11.45
CA MET A 167 -3.98 16.98 -10.35
C MET A 167 -3.29 16.08 -9.32
N LEU A 168 -3.90 14.94 -8.99
CA LEU A 168 -3.30 13.96 -8.09
C LEU A 168 -1.98 13.41 -8.62
N GLN A 169 -1.93 13.02 -9.90
CA GLN A 169 -0.68 12.58 -10.52
C GLN A 169 0.38 13.67 -10.55
N PHE A 170 0.00 14.91 -10.82
CA PHE A 170 0.93 16.03 -10.79
C PHE A 170 1.54 16.20 -9.39
N LEU A 171 0.70 16.18 -8.35
CA LEU A 171 1.15 16.27 -6.96
C LEU A 171 2.10 15.11 -6.60
N VAL A 172 1.74 13.86 -6.94
CA VAL A 172 2.59 12.69 -6.70
C VAL A 172 3.93 12.82 -7.41
N ASN A 173 3.95 13.18 -8.69
CA ASN A 173 5.19 13.34 -9.44
C ASN A 173 6.07 14.45 -8.82
N MET A 174 5.47 15.58 -8.41
CA MET A 174 6.21 16.64 -7.75
C MET A 174 6.80 16.20 -6.40
N THR A 175 6.02 15.51 -5.56
CA THR A 175 6.51 15.03 -4.27
C THR A 175 7.60 13.97 -4.42
N THR A 176 7.46 13.03 -5.35
CA THR A 176 8.51 12.03 -5.65
C THR A 176 9.81 12.72 -6.08
N LEU A 177 9.74 13.72 -6.96
CA LEU A 177 10.92 14.47 -7.37
C LEU A 177 11.58 15.17 -6.19
N LEU A 178 10.80 15.90 -5.38
CA LEU A 178 11.32 16.58 -4.19
C LEU A 178 12.00 15.60 -3.22
N MET A 179 11.41 14.42 -3.01
CA MET A 179 11.98 13.38 -2.14
C MET A 179 13.30 12.79 -2.67
N LEU A 180 13.54 12.79 -3.98
CA LEU A 180 14.79 12.29 -4.55
C LEU A 180 15.93 13.32 -4.52
N PHE A 181 15.60 14.61 -4.38
CA PHE A 181 16.57 15.71 -4.38
C PHE A 181 16.86 16.32 -3.00
N VAL A 182 16.14 15.89 -1.96
CA VAL A 182 16.33 16.26 -0.54
C VAL A 182 16.96 15.10 0.20
#